data_AF-A0A1C3NVH6-F1
#
_entry.id   AF-A0A1C3NVH6-F1
#
_cell.length_a   1.000
_cell.length_b   1.000
_cell.length_c   1.000
_cell.angle_alpha   90.00
_cell.angle_beta   90.00
_cell.angle_gamma   90.00
#
_symmetry.space_group_name_H-M   'P 1'
#
loop_
_entity.id
_entity.type
_entity.pdbx_description
1 polymer ?
#
loop_
_entity_poly.entity_id
_entity_poly.type
_entity_poly.pdbx_seq_one_letter_code
_entity_poly.pdbx_strand_id
1 'polypeptide(L)'
;MTDRTGTGRVGFPAPSTDRGSSARGLDLEGQRRRGHGSFAHRDVQARDAARTAAPDIAVADLLGLLAFGELTAFERLATDARMAPTLTDKIALAGIAAAEFAHFEAVRAHLVRAGVDPVKAMEPFVSPLTNFHNLTAPADWLESLVKVYVGDNIAADFYREIAAVLAPDVRALVLDVLADTGHAAFAVERVRAAIEADPTVAGRLALWARRLMGEALTEAQRVAVDRSALTGLLDGMGDLTALAELFNRITLAHTARMEALGLST
;
A
#
# COMPACT_ATOMS: atom_id res chain seq x y z
N MET A 1 51.26 25.96 16.41
CA MET A 1 51.01 26.96 17.45
C MET A 1 49.73 26.51 18.17
N THR A 2 49.85 25.54 19.08
CA THR A 2 49.82 25.69 20.56
C THR A 2 48.47 26.18 21.09
N ASP A 3 47.89 25.71 22.19
CA ASP A 3 48.03 24.59 23.14
C ASP A 3 46.88 24.83 24.18
N ARG A 4 46.63 23.85 25.06
CA ARG A 4 46.06 23.96 26.43
C ARG A 4 44.53 24.11 26.60
N THR A 5 43.82 23.04 27.03
CA THR A 5 43.69 22.43 28.39
C THR A 5 42.72 23.17 29.31
N GLY A 6 41.78 22.43 29.90
CA GLY A 6 40.93 22.90 31.00
C GLY A 6 40.14 21.75 31.64
N THR A 7 40.80 21.05 32.56
CA THR A 7 40.30 19.99 33.45
C THR A 7 39.35 20.52 34.54
N GLY A 8 38.40 19.70 35.00
CA GLY A 8 37.63 19.97 36.22
C GLY A 8 36.81 18.77 36.72
N ARG A 9 37.43 17.88 37.49
CA ARG A 9 36.80 16.81 38.29
C ARG A 9 36.48 17.36 39.68
N VAL A 10 35.31 17.09 40.23
CA VAL A 10 35.07 17.12 41.69
C VAL A 10 34.07 16.03 42.06
N GLY A 11 34.33 15.28 43.14
CA GLY A 11 33.48 14.19 43.62
C GLY A 11 33.26 14.23 45.14
N PHE A 12 32.22 13.48 45.56
CA PHE A 12 31.86 12.95 46.89
C PHE A 12 31.49 13.97 48.00
N PRO A 13 30.69 13.60 49.05
CA PRO A 13 30.43 12.25 49.56
C PRO A 13 28.97 11.87 49.89
N ALA A 14 28.77 10.58 50.22
CA ALA A 14 27.61 10.03 50.94
C ALA A 14 27.86 10.05 52.46
N PRO A 15 26.81 9.97 53.29
CA PRO A 15 26.93 9.42 54.64
C PRO A 15 26.04 8.19 54.88
N SER A 16 26.59 7.32 55.72
CA SER A 16 26.11 6.03 56.18
C SER A 16 25.23 6.10 57.44
N THR A 17 24.26 5.18 57.51
CA THR A 17 23.77 4.38 58.67
C THR A 17 23.75 4.97 60.09
N ASP A 18 22.59 4.93 60.77
CA ASP A 18 22.46 4.14 62.00
C ASP A 18 21.00 3.75 62.39
N ARG A 19 20.93 2.73 63.24
CA ARG A 19 19.86 1.81 63.65
C ARG A 19 18.94 2.34 64.76
N GLY A 20 17.77 1.68 64.89
CA GLY A 20 16.92 1.68 66.09
C GLY A 20 15.57 0.98 65.82
N SER A 21 15.50 -0.35 65.88
CA SER A 21 14.91 -1.17 66.97
C SER A 21 13.37 -1.15 67.11
N SER A 22 12.77 -2.27 66.67
CA SER A 22 11.72 -3.09 67.33
C SER A 22 10.42 -2.46 67.85
N ALA A 23 9.29 -2.83 67.25
CA ALA A 23 8.27 -3.68 67.90
C ALA A 23 7.13 -4.06 66.92
N ARG A 24 6.63 -5.28 67.11
CA ARG A 24 5.60 -5.97 66.33
C ARG A 24 4.21 -5.36 66.54
N GLY A 25 3.41 -5.31 65.48
CA GLY A 25 1.96 -5.14 65.51
C GLY A 25 1.39 -5.54 64.16
N LEU A 26 0.61 -6.63 64.15
CA LEU A 26 0.02 -7.27 62.98
C LEU A 26 -1.06 -6.36 62.38
N ASP A 27 -1.01 -6.10 61.07
CA ASP A 27 -2.17 -5.68 60.26
C ASP A 27 -1.99 -6.18 58.82
N LEU A 28 -2.44 -7.42 58.57
CA LEU A 28 -2.32 -8.12 57.28
C LEU A 28 -3.62 -8.09 56.44
N GLU A 29 -4.53 -7.13 56.68
CA GLU A 29 -5.84 -7.12 56.01
C GLU A 29 -6.17 -5.84 55.20
N GLY A 30 -5.22 -4.92 54.98
CA GLY A 30 -5.46 -3.70 54.18
C GLY A 30 -4.97 -3.72 52.72
N GLN A 31 -4.04 -4.60 52.35
CA GLN A 31 -3.25 -4.44 51.11
C GLN A 31 -3.75 -5.25 49.89
N ARG A 32 -4.94 -5.86 49.93
CA ARG A 32 -5.48 -6.69 48.81
C ARG A 32 -6.67 -6.07 48.07
N ARG A 33 -6.89 -4.75 48.16
CA ARG A 33 -7.98 -4.07 47.41
C ARG A 33 -7.57 -2.82 46.62
N ARG A 34 -6.28 -2.57 46.42
CA ARG A 34 -5.78 -1.45 45.58
C ARG A 34 -4.94 -1.84 44.35
N GLY A 35 -4.95 -3.13 43.96
CA GLY A 35 -4.11 -3.63 42.85
C GLY A 35 -4.86 -4.02 41.57
N HIS A 36 -6.17 -4.27 41.62
CA HIS A 36 -6.88 -4.89 40.47
C HIS A 36 -7.45 -3.89 39.44
N GLY A 37 -7.63 -2.61 39.81
CA GLY A 37 -8.18 -1.59 38.89
C GLY A 37 -7.14 -0.89 38.01
N SER A 38 -5.87 -0.82 38.44
CA SER A 38 -4.83 -0.05 37.73
C SER A 38 -4.16 -0.81 36.58
N PHE A 39 -4.16 -2.15 36.60
CA PHE A 39 -3.60 -2.97 35.53
C PHE A 39 -4.59 -3.10 34.36
N ALA A 40 -5.86 -3.41 34.65
CA ALA A 40 -6.91 -3.48 33.63
C ALA A 40 -7.12 -2.14 32.90
N HIS A 41 -7.07 -1.01 33.61
CA HIS A 41 -7.22 0.31 32.99
C HIS A 41 -6.00 0.72 32.15
N ARG A 42 -4.78 0.28 32.51
CA ARG A 42 -3.58 0.48 31.69
C ARG A 42 -3.56 -0.43 30.46
N ASP A 43 -4.06 -1.66 30.57
CA ASP A 43 -4.18 -2.58 29.44
C ASP A 43 -5.24 -2.10 28.44
N VAL A 44 -6.35 -1.52 28.91
CA VAL A 44 -7.36 -0.88 28.06
C VAL A 44 -6.79 0.39 27.41
N GLN A 45 -6.09 1.26 28.16
CA GLN A 45 -5.44 2.45 27.60
C GLN A 45 -4.32 2.12 26.60
N ALA A 46 -3.54 1.05 26.84
CA ALA A 46 -2.51 0.59 25.91
C ALA A 46 -3.12 -0.01 24.63
N ARG A 47 -4.24 -0.74 24.75
CA ARG A 47 -5.01 -1.25 23.60
C ARG A 47 -5.67 -0.12 22.80
N ASP A 48 -6.20 0.90 23.46
CA ASP A 48 -6.77 2.08 22.79
C ASP A 48 -5.70 2.95 22.15
N ALA A 49 -4.54 3.14 22.80
CA ALA A 49 -3.40 3.84 22.20
C ALA A 49 -2.83 3.07 20.98
N ALA A 50 -2.70 1.74 21.08
CA ALA A 50 -2.30 0.90 19.95
C ALA A 50 -3.33 0.95 18.80
N ARG A 51 -4.62 1.04 19.13
CA ARG A 51 -5.71 1.19 18.14
C ARG A 51 -5.85 2.61 17.59
N THR A 52 -5.27 3.62 18.24
CA THR A 52 -5.20 5.00 17.73
C THR A 52 -3.94 5.21 16.87
N ALA A 53 -2.86 4.48 17.15
CA ALA A 53 -1.64 4.47 16.34
C ALA A 53 -1.71 3.56 15.09
N ALA A 54 -2.48 2.47 15.14
CA ALA A 54 -2.66 1.55 14.01
C ALA A 54 -3.29 2.21 12.76
N PRO A 55 -4.29 3.11 12.86
CA PRO A 55 -4.83 3.87 11.72
C PRO A 55 -3.79 4.74 11.02
N ASP A 56 -2.92 5.43 11.76
CA ASP A 56 -1.89 6.29 11.15
C ASP A 56 -0.82 5.46 10.41
N ILE A 57 -0.39 4.34 10.99
CA ILE A 57 0.59 3.45 10.33
C ILE A 57 -0.03 2.79 9.10
N ALA A 58 -1.27 2.30 9.20
CA ALA A 58 -1.92 1.63 8.09
C ALA A 58 -2.26 2.59 6.94
N VAL A 59 -2.66 3.83 7.24
CA VAL A 59 -2.85 4.87 6.24
C VAL A 59 -1.52 5.28 5.62
N ALA A 60 -0.45 5.44 6.41
CA ALA A 60 0.88 5.71 5.87
C ALA A 60 1.38 4.57 4.95
N ASP A 61 1.11 3.32 5.32
CA ASP A 61 1.41 2.15 4.49
C ASP A 61 0.60 2.15 3.21
N LEU A 62 -0.70 2.41 3.28
CA LEU A 62 -1.55 2.52 2.11
C LEU A 62 -1.03 3.61 1.16
N LEU A 63 -0.80 4.81 1.67
CA LEU A 63 -0.30 5.93 0.87
C LEU A 63 1.13 5.68 0.34
N GLY A 64 1.95 4.93 1.07
CA GLY A 64 3.27 4.48 0.60
C GLY A 64 3.15 3.48 -0.57
N LEU A 65 2.23 2.52 -0.47
CA LEU A 65 1.91 1.58 -1.54
C LEU A 65 1.40 2.31 -2.79
N LEU A 66 0.44 3.23 -2.63
CA LEU A 66 -0.07 4.05 -3.73
C LEU A 66 1.06 4.88 -4.35
N ALA A 67 1.81 5.65 -3.56
CA ALA A 67 2.87 6.51 -4.09
C ALA A 67 3.90 5.73 -4.92
N PHE A 68 4.37 4.57 -4.42
CA PHE A 68 5.33 3.78 -5.17
C PHE A 68 4.71 3.09 -6.39
N GLY A 69 3.44 2.67 -6.28
CA GLY A 69 2.66 2.12 -7.39
C GLY A 69 2.55 3.09 -8.55
N GLU A 70 2.04 4.30 -8.29
CA GLU A 70 1.87 5.38 -9.29
C GLU A 70 3.21 5.78 -9.91
N LEU A 71 4.28 5.91 -9.11
CA LEU A 71 5.61 6.23 -9.62
C LEU A 71 6.13 5.14 -10.57
N THR A 72 5.96 3.87 -10.20
CA THR A 72 6.41 2.75 -11.02
C THR A 72 5.56 2.60 -12.28
N ALA A 73 4.24 2.82 -12.17
CA ALA A 73 3.31 2.82 -13.29
C ALA A 73 3.70 3.90 -14.31
N PHE A 74 3.96 5.13 -13.88
CA PHE A 74 4.50 6.21 -14.73
C PHE A 74 5.73 5.74 -15.53
N GLU A 75 6.75 5.20 -14.85
CA GLU A 75 7.98 4.77 -15.52
C GLU A 75 7.74 3.66 -16.55
N ARG A 76 6.88 2.69 -16.20
CA ARG A 76 6.55 1.56 -17.09
C ARG A 76 5.76 2.04 -18.29
N LEU A 77 4.72 2.85 -18.10
CA LEU A 77 3.91 3.41 -19.18
C LEU A 77 4.73 4.29 -20.13
N ALA A 78 5.60 5.14 -19.58
CA ALA A 78 6.51 5.95 -20.39
C ALA A 78 7.47 5.09 -21.22
N THR A 79 7.92 3.95 -20.66
CA THR A 79 8.75 2.98 -21.38
C THR A 79 7.95 2.27 -22.47
N ASP A 80 6.77 1.76 -22.14
CA ASP A 80 5.90 0.98 -23.03
C ASP A 80 5.37 1.83 -24.20
N ALA A 81 5.22 3.15 -24.01
CA ALA A 81 4.83 4.09 -25.05
C ALA A 81 5.80 4.11 -26.25
N ARG A 82 7.02 3.58 -26.09
CA ARG A 82 7.98 3.41 -27.19
C ARG A 82 7.56 2.33 -28.20
N MET A 83 6.71 1.40 -27.79
CA MET A 83 6.19 0.32 -28.65
C MET A 83 4.94 0.72 -29.45
N ALA A 84 4.40 1.92 -29.21
CA ALA A 84 3.21 2.41 -29.87
C ALA A 84 3.34 2.40 -31.40
N PRO A 85 2.37 1.82 -32.13
CA PRO A 85 2.45 1.68 -33.60
C PRO A 85 2.18 3.00 -34.32
N THR A 86 1.50 3.95 -33.66
CA THR A 86 1.18 5.26 -34.21
C THR A 86 1.56 6.37 -33.23
N LEU A 87 1.73 7.59 -33.75
CA LEU A 87 1.97 8.76 -32.91
C LEU A 87 0.77 9.04 -31.98
N THR A 88 -0.45 8.83 -32.46
CA THR A 88 -1.68 8.96 -31.65
C THR A 88 -1.64 8.02 -30.44
N ASP A 89 -1.23 6.76 -30.67
CA ASP A 89 -1.11 5.77 -29.60
C ASP A 89 -0.03 6.12 -28.59
N LYS A 90 1.08 6.65 -29.09
CA LYS A 90 2.17 7.12 -28.23
C LYS A 90 1.73 8.29 -27.36
N ILE A 91 1.00 9.25 -27.93
CA ILE A 91 0.47 10.41 -27.21
C ILE A 91 -0.52 9.94 -26.14
N ALA A 92 -1.41 9.01 -26.48
CA ALA A 92 -2.35 8.44 -25.52
C ALA A 92 -1.61 7.86 -24.31
N LEU A 93 -0.67 6.91 -24.52
CA LEU A 93 0.05 6.25 -23.43
C LEU A 93 0.97 7.20 -22.65
N ALA A 94 1.57 8.20 -23.31
CA ALA A 94 2.34 9.23 -22.62
C ALA A 94 1.46 10.13 -21.73
N GLY A 95 0.22 10.40 -22.16
CA GLY A 95 -0.78 11.09 -21.35
C GLY A 95 -1.15 10.31 -20.09
N ILE A 96 -1.33 8.99 -20.23
CA ILE A 96 -1.53 8.06 -19.10
C ILE A 96 -0.38 8.17 -18.11
N ALA A 97 0.86 8.01 -18.59
CA ALA A 97 2.04 8.10 -17.75
C ALA A 97 2.10 9.44 -16.98
N ALA A 98 1.82 10.56 -17.66
CA ALA A 98 1.81 11.88 -17.02
C ALA A 98 0.77 11.99 -15.90
N ALA A 99 -0.39 11.36 -16.03
CA ALA A 99 -1.42 11.33 -14.98
C ALA A 99 -0.94 10.56 -13.74
N GLU A 100 -0.34 9.38 -13.92
CA GLU A 100 0.22 8.58 -12.81
C GLU A 100 1.29 9.37 -12.02
N PHE A 101 2.15 10.12 -12.72
CA PHE A 101 3.12 10.97 -12.03
C PHE A 101 2.45 12.11 -11.23
N ALA A 102 1.35 12.67 -11.74
CA ALA A 102 0.57 13.67 -11.02
C ALA A 102 -0.12 13.07 -9.78
N HIS A 103 -0.63 11.84 -9.86
CA HIS A 103 -1.16 11.11 -8.71
C HIS A 103 -0.09 10.84 -7.66
N PHE A 104 1.10 10.38 -8.08
CA PHE A 104 2.26 10.24 -7.18
C PHE A 104 2.56 11.55 -6.44
N GLU A 105 2.63 12.68 -7.15
CA GLU A 105 2.86 14.00 -6.55
C GLU A 105 1.77 14.37 -5.53
N ALA A 106 0.50 14.09 -5.83
CA ALA A 106 -0.61 14.34 -4.93
C ALA A 106 -0.51 13.52 -3.63
N VAL A 107 -0.24 12.22 -3.75
CA VAL A 107 -0.05 11.31 -2.61
C VAL A 107 1.17 11.71 -1.78
N ARG A 108 2.31 12.00 -2.44
CA ARG A 108 3.53 12.49 -1.78
C ARG A 108 3.27 13.76 -1.00
N ALA A 109 2.56 14.72 -1.59
CA ALA A 109 2.23 15.97 -0.93
C ALA A 109 1.34 15.75 0.31
N HIS A 110 0.43 14.79 0.27
CA HIS A 110 -0.37 14.41 1.44
C HIS A 110 0.49 13.82 2.55
N LEU A 111 1.35 12.84 2.23
CA LEU A 111 2.29 12.24 3.21
C LEU A 111 3.13 13.31 3.92
N VAL A 112 3.70 14.26 3.16
CA VAL A 112 4.49 15.37 3.73
C VAL A 112 3.66 16.25 4.67
N ARG A 113 2.42 16.60 4.29
CA ARG A 113 1.52 17.40 5.14
C ARG A 113 1.16 16.68 6.44
N ALA A 114 1.05 15.35 6.39
CA ALA A 114 0.80 14.49 7.55
C ALA A 114 2.07 14.26 8.41
N GLY A 115 3.22 14.82 8.04
CA GLY A 115 4.49 14.62 8.76
C GLY A 115 5.12 13.24 8.54
N VAL A 116 4.68 12.49 7.53
CA VAL A 116 5.21 11.19 7.16
C VAL A 116 6.27 11.39 6.07
N ASP A 117 7.43 10.75 6.23
CA ASP A 117 8.48 10.71 5.21
C ASP A 117 8.05 9.83 4.04
N PRO A 118 7.82 10.39 2.83
CA PRO A 118 7.32 9.60 1.71
C PRO A 118 8.28 8.49 1.27
N VAL A 119 9.59 8.70 1.39
CA VAL A 119 10.58 7.69 0.99
C VAL A 119 10.46 6.47 1.89
N LYS A 120 10.40 6.69 3.20
CA LYS A 120 10.23 5.60 4.18
C LYS A 120 8.87 4.91 4.05
N ALA A 121 7.82 5.64 3.70
CA ALA A 121 6.50 5.06 3.47
C ALA A 121 6.50 4.12 2.24
N MET A 122 7.23 4.47 1.18
CA MET A 122 7.34 3.67 -0.05
C MET A 122 8.26 2.45 0.08
N GLU A 123 9.31 2.55 0.89
CA GLU A 123 10.39 1.55 1.01
C GLU A 123 9.93 0.09 1.14
N PRO A 124 8.90 -0.23 1.97
CA PRO A 124 8.41 -1.61 2.11
C PRO A 124 7.81 -2.20 0.82
N PHE A 125 7.30 -1.35 -0.07
CA PHE A 125 6.58 -1.75 -1.28
C PHE A 125 7.46 -1.79 -2.53
N VAL A 126 8.72 -1.33 -2.41
CA VAL A 126 9.69 -1.32 -3.51
C VAL A 126 9.85 -2.72 -4.12
N SER A 127 10.16 -3.70 -3.27
CA SER A 127 10.40 -5.09 -3.69
C SER A 127 9.17 -5.74 -4.34
N PRO A 128 7.99 -5.81 -3.68
CA PRO A 128 6.84 -6.49 -4.26
C PRO A 128 6.34 -5.85 -5.56
N LEU A 129 6.27 -4.51 -5.63
CA LEU A 129 5.81 -3.84 -6.85
C LEU A 129 6.84 -3.95 -7.97
N THR A 130 8.14 -3.80 -7.69
CA THR A 130 9.19 -4.02 -8.69
C THR A 130 9.16 -5.45 -9.23
N ASN A 131 8.94 -6.44 -8.36
CA ASN A 131 8.80 -7.84 -8.77
C ASN A 131 7.62 -8.04 -9.71
N PHE A 132 6.43 -7.54 -9.35
CA PHE A 132 5.26 -7.60 -10.21
C PHE A 132 5.58 -7.05 -11.60
N HIS A 133 6.15 -5.85 -11.69
CA HIS A 133 6.45 -5.23 -12.98
C HIS A 133 7.53 -5.98 -13.78
N ASN A 134 8.54 -6.56 -13.12
CA ASN A 134 9.57 -7.37 -13.76
C ASN A 134 9.02 -8.70 -14.31
N LEU A 135 8.16 -9.37 -13.54
CA LEU A 135 7.49 -10.61 -13.94
C LEU A 135 6.39 -10.37 -14.97
N THR A 136 6.00 -9.12 -15.18
CA THR A 136 4.96 -8.71 -16.12
C THR A 136 5.46 -7.69 -17.15
N ALA A 137 6.73 -7.75 -17.54
CA ALA A 137 7.22 -6.95 -18.66
C ALA A 137 6.52 -7.36 -19.97
N PRO A 138 5.78 -6.46 -20.64
CA PRO A 138 5.08 -6.79 -21.88
C PRO A 138 6.07 -7.04 -23.02
N ALA A 139 5.78 -8.03 -23.87
CA ALA A 139 6.59 -8.36 -25.03
C ALA A 139 6.34 -7.42 -26.23
N ASP A 140 5.15 -6.80 -26.28
CA ASP A 140 4.76 -5.90 -27.35
C ASP A 140 3.72 -4.86 -26.91
N TRP A 141 3.25 -4.08 -27.89
CA TRP A 141 2.24 -3.05 -27.71
C TRP A 141 0.90 -3.59 -27.18
N LEU A 142 0.43 -4.74 -27.65
CA LEU A 142 -0.87 -5.26 -27.24
C LEU A 142 -0.83 -5.78 -25.80
N GLU A 143 0.26 -6.45 -25.43
CA GLU A 143 0.49 -6.84 -24.03
C GLU A 143 0.61 -5.63 -23.10
N SER A 144 1.18 -4.52 -23.59
CA SER A 144 1.22 -3.25 -22.85
C SER A 144 -0.19 -2.72 -22.59
N LEU A 145 -1.04 -2.65 -23.62
CA LEU A 145 -2.42 -2.20 -23.47
C LEU A 145 -3.25 -3.08 -22.52
N VAL A 146 -3.11 -4.41 -22.63
CA VAL A 146 -3.77 -5.34 -21.71
C VAL A 146 -3.25 -5.13 -20.28
N LYS A 147 -1.95 -4.89 -20.10
CA LYS A 147 -1.37 -4.60 -18.78
C LYS A 147 -1.92 -3.30 -18.19
N VAL A 148 -2.00 -2.22 -18.97
CA VAL A 148 -2.62 -0.95 -18.52
C VAL A 148 -4.05 -1.20 -18.07
N TYR A 149 -4.86 -1.84 -18.92
CA TYR A 149 -6.26 -2.11 -18.63
C TYR A 149 -6.45 -2.99 -17.38
N VAL A 150 -5.67 -4.07 -17.25
CA VAL A 150 -5.77 -4.97 -16.09
C VAL A 150 -5.28 -4.28 -14.82
N GLY A 151 -4.15 -3.57 -14.87
CA GLY A 151 -3.57 -2.88 -13.73
C GLY A 151 -4.51 -1.80 -13.18
N ASP A 152 -5.01 -0.94 -14.06
CA ASP A 152 -5.95 0.13 -13.73
C ASP A 152 -7.21 -0.43 -13.06
N ASN A 153 -7.79 -1.51 -13.60
CA ASN A 153 -8.97 -2.12 -13.02
C ASN A 153 -8.73 -2.85 -11.69
N ILE A 154 -7.58 -3.49 -11.50
CA ILE A 154 -7.22 -4.13 -10.21
C ILE A 154 -7.05 -3.04 -9.14
N ALA A 155 -6.32 -1.97 -9.46
CA ALA A 155 -6.17 -0.82 -8.59
C ALA A 155 -7.53 -0.18 -8.27
N ALA A 156 -8.38 -0.02 -9.29
CA ALA A 156 -9.73 0.51 -9.16
C ALA A 156 -10.60 -0.24 -8.16
N ASP A 157 -10.61 -1.57 -8.25
CA ASP A 157 -11.39 -2.40 -7.35
C ASP A 157 -10.84 -2.36 -5.92
N PHE A 158 -9.51 -2.44 -5.76
CA PHE A 158 -8.87 -2.36 -4.45
C PHE A 158 -9.13 -1.02 -3.76
N TYR A 159 -8.95 0.09 -4.48
CA TYR A 159 -9.12 1.43 -3.92
C TYR A 159 -10.57 1.72 -3.56
N ARG A 160 -11.56 1.24 -4.34
CA ARG A 160 -12.98 1.36 -3.98
C ARG A 160 -13.30 0.63 -2.68
N GLU A 161 -12.73 -0.56 -2.49
CA GLU A 161 -12.93 -1.33 -1.27
C GLU A 161 -12.36 -0.59 -0.06
N ILE A 162 -11.10 -0.13 -0.15
CA ILE A 162 -10.44 0.51 0.99
C ILE A 162 -10.98 1.92 1.26
N ALA A 163 -11.45 2.65 0.24
CA ALA A 163 -12.06 3.97 0.40
C ALA A 163 -13.25 3.97 1.37
N ALA A 164 -13.99 2.85 1.46
CA ALA A 164 -15.13 2.71 2.36
C ALA A 164 -14.75 2.85 3.84
N VAL A 165 -13.51 2.52 4.21
CA VAL A 165 -13.03 2.50 5.61
C VAL A 165 -12.12 3.67 5.97
N LEU A 166 -11.77 4.52 4.99
CA LEU A 166 -10.86 5.66 5.20
C LEU A 166 -11.55 6.89 5.79
N ALA A 167 -10.77 7.72 6.47
CA ALA A 167 -11.17 9.06 6.88
C ALA A 167 -11.52 9.92 5.64
N PRO A 168 -12.44 10.90 5.76
CA PRO A 168 -12.96 11.64 4.59
C PRO A 168 -11.91 12.30 3.69
N ASP A 169 -10.84 12.85 4.27
CA ASP A 169 -9.75 13.52 3.58
C ASP A 169 -8.87 12.52 2.80
N VAL A 170 -8.50 11.41 3.43
CA VAL A 170 -7.71 10.35 2.79
C VAL A 170 -8.55 9.62 1.73
N ARG A 171 -9.84 9.36 2.01
CA ARG A 171 -10.78 8.83 1.03
C ARG A 171 -10.87 9.73 -0.20
N ALA A 172 -10.99 11.04 -0.02
CA ALA A 172 -11.08 11.97 -1.14
C ALA A 172 -9.83 11.91 -2.01
N LEU A 173 -8.64 11.85 -1.40
CA LEU A 173 -7.38 11.67 -2.13
C LEU A 173 -7.33 10.35 -2.89
N VAL A 174 -7.66 9.22 -2.26
CA VAL A 174 -7.66 7.90 -2.91
C VAL A 174 -8.66 7.85 -4.06
N LEU A 175 -9.83 8.47 -3.90
CA LEU A 175 -10.83 8.56 -4.97
C LEU A 175 -10.44 9.52 -6.11
N ASP A 176 -9.61 10.53 -5.82
CA ASP A 176 -9.07 11.45 -6.83
C ASP A 176 -7.98 10.76 -7.66
N VAL A 177 -7.10 10.00 -7.02
CA VAL A 177 -6.14 9.10 -7.69
C VAL A 177 -6.85 8.05 -8.55
N LEU A 178 -8.05 7.62 -8.13
CA LEU A 178 -8.90 6.73 -8.91
C LEU A 178 -9.60 7.36 -10.11
N ALA A 179 -9.59 8.68 -10.24
CA ALA A 179 -10.41 9.35 -11.24
C ALA A 179 -9.99 8.89 -12.65
N ASP A 180 -10.89 8.16 -13.30
CA ASP A 180 -10.67 7.56 -14.61
C ASP A 180 -10.32 8.64 -15.64
N THR A 181 -9.13 8.51 -16.18
CA THR A 181 -8.52 9.34 -17.21
C THR A 181 -8.85 8.84 -18.63
N GLY A 182 -9.79 7.91 -18.78
CA GLY A 182 -10.25 7.37 -20.07
C GLY A 182 -9.36 6.27 -20.64
N HIS A 183 -8.44 5.71 -19.82
CA HIS A 183 -7.46 4.71 -20.21
C HIS A 183 -8.10 3.40 -20.64
N ALA A 184 -9.15 3.00 -19.92
CA ALA A 184 -9.82 1.73 -20.12
C ALA A 184 -10.47 1.63 -21.51
N ALA A 185 -11.15 2.69 -21.95
CA ALA A 185 -11.81 2.72 -23.25
C ALA A 185 -10.79 2.63 -24.40
N PHE A 186 -9.67 3.36 -24.30
CA PHE A 186 -8.60 3.33 -25.29
C PHE A 186 -7.98 1.93 -25.45
N ALA A 187 -7.66 1.27 -24.34
CA ALA A 187 -7.12 -0.09 -24.38
C ALA A 187 -8.11 -1.10 -24.99
N VAL A 188 -9.39 -1.02 -24.60
CA VAL A 188 -10.44 -1.90 -25.13
C VAL A 188 -10.62 -1.75 -26.62
N GLU A 189 -10.72 -0.52 -27.12
CA GLU A 189 -10.87 -0.23 -28.55
C GLU A 189 -9.73 -0.87 -29.35
N ARG A 190 -8.48 -0.63 -28.94
CA ARG A 190 -7.29 -1.06 -29.68
C ARG A 190 -7.05 -2.56 -29.61
N VAL A 191 -7.29 -3.19 -28.46
CA VAL A 191 -7.18 -4.65 -28.34
C VAL A 191 -8.24 -5.36 -29.18
N ARG A 192 -9.50 -4.88 -29.15
CA ARG A 192 -10.57 -5.46 -29.97
C ARG A 192 -10.30 -5.32 -31.46
N ALA A 193 -9.85 -4.14 -31.91
CA ALA A 193 -9.48 -3.92 -33.30
C ALA A 193 -8.34 -4.85 -33.75
N ALA A 194 -7.36 -5.11 -32.88
CA ALA A 194 -6.28 -6.04 -33.17
C ALA A 194 -6.76 -7.50 -33.27
N ILE A 195 -7.69 -7.91 -32.39
CA ILE A 195 -8.30 -9.26 -32.44
C ILE A 195 -9.18 -9.43 -33.69
N GLU A 196 -9.91 -8.39 -34.10
CA GLU A 196 -10.71 -8.41 -35.33
C GLU A 196 -9.82 -8.55 -36.58
N ALA A 197 -8.67 -7.85 -36.60
CA ALA A 197 -7.71 -7.94 -37.69
C ALA A 197 -6.95 -9.28 -37.71
N ASP A 198 -6.60 -9.83 -36.55
CA ASP A 198 -5.92 -11.12 -36.41
C ASP A 198 -6.45 -11.88 -35.18
N PRO A 199 -7.42 -12.81 -35.37
CA PRO A 199 -8.00 -13.57 -34.27
C PRO A 199 -6.99 -14.42 -33.48
N THR A 200 -5.81 -14.71 -34.03
CA THR A 200 -4.82 -15.56 -33.37
C THR A 200 -4.18 -14.88 -32.15
N VAL A 201 -4.21 -13.55 -32.07
CA VAL A 201 -3.63 -12.81 -30.94
C VAL A 201 -4.41 -13.00 -29.65
N ALA A 202 -5.72 -13.28 -29.73
CA ALA A 202 -6.60 -13.39 -28.57
C ALA A 202 -6.12 -14.46 -27.57
N GLY A 203 -5.69 -15.63 -28.06
CA GLY A 203 -5.22 -16.72 -27.21
C GLY A 203 -3.99 -16.35 -26.38
N ARG A 204 -3.02 -15.65 -27.00
CA ARG A 204 -1.81 -15.16 -26.30
C ARG A 204 -2.17 -14.07 -25.30
N LEU A 205 -3.01 -13.10 -25.66
CA LEU A 205 -3.42 -12.02 -24.76
C LEU A 205 -4.23 -12.53 -23.56
N ALA A 206 -5.03 -13.58 -23.73
CA ALA A 206 -5.72 -14.24 -22.62
C ALA A 206 -4.74 -14.93 -21.64
N LEU A 207 -3.70 -15.60 -22.15
CA LEU A 207 -2.64 -16.17 -21.30
C LEU A 207 -1.89 -15.07 -20.55
N TRP A 208 -1.62 -13.96 -21.24
CA TRP A 208 -0.99 -12.79 -20.64
C TRP A 208 -1.83 -12.19 -19.51
N ALA A 209 -3.13 -11.98 -19.74
CA ALA A 209 -4.06 -11.49 -18.72
C ALA A 209 -4.12 -12.39 -17.48
N ARG A 210 -4.18 -13.72 -17.66
CA ARG A 210 -4.11 -14.68 -16.55
C ARG A 210 -2.81 -14.57 -15.77
N ARG A 211 -1.67 -14.39 -16.46
CA ARG A 211 -0.38 -14.18 -15.80
C ARG A 211 -0.38 -12.88 -15.00
N LEU A 212 -0.86 -11.77 -15.56
CA LEU A 212 -0.98 -10.50 -14.86
C LEU A 212 -1.75 -10.64 -13.54
N MET A 213 -2.91 -11.30 -13.58
CA MET A 213 -3.71 -11.54 -12.36
C MET A 213 -2.97 -12.43 -11.36
N GLY A 214 -2.35 -13.52 -11.81
CA GLY A 214 -1.61 -14.44 -10.94
C GLY A 214 -0.44 -13.78 -10.21
N GLU A 215 0.35 -12.98 -10.93
CA GLU A 215 1.47 -12.24 -10.34
C GLU A 215 0.98 -11.13 -9.40
N ALA A 216 -0.11 -10.43 -9.75
CA ALA A 216 -0.72 -9.41 -8.88
C ALA A 216 -1.20 -10.02 -7.55
N LEU A 217 -1.90 -11.16 -7.59
CA LEU A 217 -2.33 -11.87 -6.39
C LEU A 217 -1.16 -12.38 -5.55
N THR A 218 -0.10 -12.87 -6.19
CA THR A 218 1.11 -13.35 -5.50
C THR A 218 1.79 -12.24 -4.72
N GLU A 219 2.02 -11.08 -5.34
CA GLU A 219 2.66 -9.95 -4.66
C GLU A 219 1.71 -9.29 -3.64
N ALA A 220 0.39 -9.26 -3.89
CA ALA A 220 -0.59 -8.79 -2.91
C ALA A 220 -0.61 -9.66 -1.65
N GLN A 221 -0.53 -10.99 -1.80
CA GLN A 221 -0.40 -11.92 -0.67
C GLN A 221 0.89 -11.68 0.12
N ARG A 222 2.01 -11.45 -0.57
CA ARG A 222 3.28 -11.12 0.07
C ARG A 222 3.19 -9.85 0.90
N VAL A 223 2.63 -8.78 0.32
CA VAL A 223 2.40 -7.52 1.04
C VAL A 223 1.49 -7.74 2.25
N ALA A 224 0.43 -8.53 2.11
CA ALA A 224 -0.49 -8.83 3.20
C ALA A 224 0.17 -9.57 4.38
N VAL A 225 1.14 -10.47 4.09
CA VAL A 225 1.93 -11.17 5.10
C VAL A 225 2.92 -10.23 5.79
N ASP A 226 3.62 -9.41 5.01
CA ASP A 226 4.70 -8.54 5.51
C ASP A 226 4.16 -7.27 6.21
N ARG A 227 2.94 -6.83 5.89
CA ARG A 227 2.32 -5.58 6.35
C ARG A 227 0.92 -5.80 6.94
N SER A 228 0.87 -6.42 8.12
CA SER A 228 -0.40 -6.69 8.84
C SER A 228 -1.19 -5.42 9.23
N ALA A 229 -0.54 -4.25 9.29
CA ALA A 229 -1.23 -2.97 9.50
C ALA A 229 -2.16 -2.63 8.31
N LEU A 230 -1.70 -2.88 7.07
CA LEU A 230 -2.47 -2.65 5.85
C LEU A 230 -3.66 -3.60 5.77
N THR A 231 -3.49 -4.88 6.12
CA THR A 231 -4.61 -5.84 6.19
C THR A 231 -5.58 -5.51 7.32
N GLY A 232 -5.10 -4.88 8.39
CA GLY A 232 -5.93 -4.36 9.48
C GLY A 232 -6.96 -3.31 9.04
N LEU A 233 -6.73 -2.59 7.93
CA LEU A 233 -7.72 -1.65 7.38
C LEU A 233 -8.96 -2.35 6.82
N LEU A 234 -8.82 -3.57 6.29
CA LEU A 234 -9.90 -4.24 5.55
C LEU A 234 -11.04 -4.75 6.43
N ASP A 235 -10.86 -4.90 7.75
CA ASP A 235 -12.00 -5.25 8.63
C ASP A 235 -11.79 -4.99 10.14
N GLY A 236 -10.88 -4.08 10.52
CA GLY A 236 -10.64 -3.70 11.92
C GLY A 236 -10.04 -4.81 12.83
N MET A 237 -9.92 -6.05 12.33
CA MET A 237 -9.32 -7.20 13.02
C MET A 237 -8.57 -8.15 12.07
N GLY A 238 -7.88 -7.65 11.04
CA GLY A 238 -6.86 -8.41 10.31
C GLY A 238 -7.29 -9.81 9.84
N ASP A 239 -8.50 -9.93 9.29
CA ASP A 239 -9.07 -11.22 8.91
C ASP A 239 -8.58 -11.65 7.52
N LEU A 240 -7.85 -12.78 7.47
CA LEU A 240 -7.45 -13.42 6.22
C LEU A 240 -8.66 -13.83 5.37
N THR A 241 -9.81 -14.05 5.99
CA THR A 241 -11.08 -14.30 5.29
C THR A 241 -11.54 -13.08 4.51
N ALA A 242 -11.52 -11.88 5.11
CA ALA A 242 -11.88 -10.64 4.42
C ALA A 242 -10.95 -10.37 3.21
N LEU A 243 -9.66 -10.63 3.37
CA LEU A 243 -8.68 -10.54 2.28
C LEU A 243 -8.96 -11.56 1.16
N ALA A 244 -9.29 -12.80 1.51
CA ALA A 244 -9.63 -13.83 0.54
C ALA A 244 -10.92 -13.49 -0.23
N GLU A 245 -11.93 -12.94 0.44
CA GLU A 245 -13.17 -12.48 -0.18
C GLU A 245 -12.92 -11.30 -1.13
N LEU A 246 -12.07 -10.35 -0.75
CA LEU A 246 -11.63 -9.25 -1.61
C LEU A 246 -10.96 -9.78 -2.89
N PHE A 247 -9.99 -10.69 -2.75
CA PHE A 247 -9.33 -11.30 -3.92
C PHE A 247 -10.30 -12.06 -4.81
N ASN A 248 -11.29 -12.74 -4.24
CA ASN A 248 -12.33 -13.40 -5.02
C ASN A 248 -13.18 -12.40 -5.80
N ARG A 249 -13.59 -11.27 -5.18
CA ARG A 249 -14.33 -10.20 -5.88
C ARG A 249 -13.53 -9.61 -7.04
N ILE A 250 -12.26 -9.27 -6.81
CA ILE A 250 -11.36 -8.74 -7.84
C ILE A 250 -11.18 -9.75 -8.99
N THR A 251 -11.05 -11.04 -8.67
CA THR A 251 -10.89 -12.11 -9.67
C THR A 251 -12.14 -12.25 -10.54
N LEU A 252 -13.34 -12.26 -9.93
CA LEU A 252 -14.61 -12.33 -10.68
C LEU A 252 -14.81 -11.10 -11.58
N ALA A 253 -14.53 -9.91 -11.07
CA ALA A 253 -14.62 -8.67 -11.85
C ALA A 253 -13.59 -8.66 -13.00
N HIS A 254 -12.40 -9.23 -12.80
CA HIS A 254 -11.40 -9.39 -13.86
C HIS A 254 -11.90 -10.29 -14.97
N THR A 255 -12.48 -11.45 -14.68
CA THR A 255 -13.05 -12.35 -15.72
C THR A 255 -14.06 -11.61 -16.60
N ALA A 256 -15.00 -10.88 -16.00
CA ALA A 256 -15.99 -10.10 -16.75
C ALA A 256 -15.35 -9.01 -17.64
N ARG A 257 -14.27 -8.37 -17.17
CA ARG A 257 -13.54 -7.36 -17.93
C ARG A 257 -12.69 -7.95 -19.05
N MET A 258 -12.24 -9.19 -18.94
CA MET A 258 -11.54 -9.90 -20.01
C MET A 258 -12.50 -10.25 -21.15
N GLU A 259 -13.74 -10.63 -20.84
CA GLU A 259 -14.79 -10.79 -21.84
C GLU A 259 -15.03 -9.48 -22.62
N ALA A 260 -15.00 -8.33 -21.93
CA ALA A 260 -15.14 -7.02 -22.58
C ALA A 260 -14.01 -6.71 -23.59
N LEU A 261 -12.79 -7.20 -23.33
CA LEU A 261 -11.65 -7.14 -24.26
C LEU A 261 -11.76 -8.14 -25.42
N GLY A 262 -12.72 -9.07 -25.40
CA GLY A 262 -12.81 -10.18 -26.34
C GLY A 262 -11.86 -11.34 -26.02
N LEU A 263 -11.47 -11.48 -24.74
CA LEU A 263 -10.56 -12.52 -24.26
C LEU A 263 -11.32 -13.55 -23.41
N SER A 264 -11.02 -14.83 -23.61
CA SER A 264 -11.48 -15.92 -22.75
C SER A 264 -10.40 -16.24 -21.70
N THR A 265 -10.57 -15.71 -20.49
CA THR A 265 -9.67 -15.98 -19.36
C THR A 265 -10.12 -17.13 -18.49
#